data_AF-A0A563VQP4-F1
#
_entry.id   AF-A0A563VQP4-F1
#
_cell.length_a   1.000
_cell.length_b   1.000
_cell.length_c   1.000
_cell.angle_alpha   90.00
_cell.angle_beta   90.00
_cell.angle_gamma   90.00
#
_symmetry.space_group_name_H-M   'P 1'
#
loop_
_entity.id
_entity.type
_entity.pdbx_description
1 polymer ?
#
loop_
_entity_poly.entity_id
_entity_poly.type
_entity_poly.pdbx_seq_one_letter_code
_entity_poly.pdbx_strand_id
1 'polypeptide(L)' 'MQRKSSFDSWEIMHRADELMNAASNRYRITVQVANRAKRRRYEDMDGYEDPVMKPPVRAIIEMSDELTQPEIIGD' A
#
# COMPACT_ATOMS: atom_id res chain seq x y z
N MET A 1 20.98 -7.57 -11.55
CA MET A 1 19.73 -8.33 -11.68
C MET A 1 18.59 -7.40 -11.30
N GLN A 2 17.87 -6.82 -12.26
CA GLN A 2 16.78 -5.90 -11.94
C GLN A 2 15.65 -6.69 -11.27
N ARG A 3 15.42 -6.46 -9.98
CA ARG A 3 14.23 -6.96 -9.29
C ARG A 3 13.03 -6.27 -9.92
N LYS A 4 12.38 -6.91 -10.89
CA LYS A 4 11.06 -6.49 -11.38
C LYS A 4 10.13 -6.51 -10.16
N SER A 5 9.50 -5.38 -9.84
CA SER A 5 8.39 -5.38 -8.88
C SER A 5 7.37 -6.41 -9.34
N SER A 6 6.92 -7.30 -8.45
CA SER A 6 5.98 -8.38 -8.82
C SER A 6 4.60 -7.87 -9.24
N PHE A 7 4.32 -6.57 -9.07
CA PHE A 7 3.04 -5.94 -9.36
C PHE A 7 3.12 -5.15 -10.67
N ASP A 8 2.12 -5.39 -11.51
CA ASP A 8 1.90 -4.63 -12.73
C ASP A 8 1.42 -3.21 -12.41
N SER A 9 1.83 -2.23 -13.22
CA SER A 9 1.40 -0.84 -13.05
C SER A 9 -0.11 -0.68 -13.15
N TRP A 10 -0.75 -1.49 -13.99
CA TRP A 10 -2.21 -1.51 -14.10
C TRP A 10 -2.88 -1.93 -12.79
N GLU A 11 -2.38 -2.97 -12.14
CA GLU A 11 -2.89 -3.44 -10.87
C GLU A 11 -2.76 -2.38 -9.77
N ILE A 12 -1.61 -1.70 -9.70
CA ILE A 12 -1.40 -0.61 -8.73
C ILE A 12 -2.43 0.52 -8.95
N MET A 13 -2.68 0.89 -10.20
CA MET A 13 -3.65 1.92 -10.55
C MET A 13 -5.09 1.49 -10.19
N HIS A 14 -5.44 0.24 -10.46
CA HIS A 14 -6.75 -0.32 -10.09
C HIS A 14 -6.96 -0.27 -8.57
N ARG A 15 -5.99 -0.74 -7.79
CA ARG A 15 -6.01 -0.74 -6.32
C ARG A 15 -6.10 0.67 -5.74
N ALA A 16 -5.41 1.63 -6.36
CA ALA A 16 -5.50 3.04 -5.98
C ALA A 16 -6.91 3.60 -6.24
N ASP A 17 -7.53 3.24 -7.37
CA ASP A 17 -8.87 3.70 -7.71
C ASP A 17 -9.94 3.12 -6.75
N GLU A 18 -9.83 1.85 -6.37
CA GLU A 18 -10.68 1.24 -5.33
C GLU A 18 -10.64 2.03 -4.02
N LEU A 19 -9.43 2.38 -3.54
CA LEU A 19 -9.26 3.18 -2.32
C LEU A 19 -9.92 4.56 -2.44
N MET A 20 -9.78 5.20 -3.61
CA MET A 20 -10.33 6.53 -3.85
C MET A 20 -11.86 6.51 -3.95
N ASN A 21 -12.42 5.44 -4.52
CA ASN A 21 -13.86 5.26 -4.67
C ASN A 21 -14.55 4.80 -3.38
N ALA A 22 -13.87 4.00 -2.55
CA ALA A 22 -14.38 3.59 -1.24
C ALA A 22 -14.33 4.74 -0.19
N ALA A 23 -13.48 5.74 -0.40
CA ALA A 23 -13.30 6.83 0.54
C ALA A 23 -14.35 7.94 0.35
N SER A 24 -15.10 8.26 1.42
CA SER A 24 -15.98 9.44 1.46
C SER A 24 -15.22 10.77 1.39
N ASN A 25 -13.90 10.77 1.61
CA ASN A 25 -13.04 11.93 1.47
C ASN A 25 -11.69 11.51 0.85
N ARG A 26 -11.47 11.95 -0.39
CA ARG A 26 -10.27 11.66 -1.19
C ARG A 26 -8.98 12.21 -0.56
N TYR A 27 -9.01 13.39 0.05
CA TYR A 27 -7.85 13.94 0.74
C TYR A 27 -7.46 13.10 1.95
N ARG A 28 -8.45 12.66 2.73
CA ARG A 28 -8.20 11.85 3.94
C ARG A 28 -7.52 10.53 3.59
N ILE A 29 -7.99 9.83 2.56
CA ILE A 29 -7.38 8.56 2.15
C ILE A 29 -5.98 8.76 1.58
N THR A 30 -5.74 9.82 0.78
CA THR A 30 -4.38 10.13 0.30
C THR A 30 -3.40 10.38 1.45
N VAL A 31 -3.82 11.12 2.49
CA VAL A 31 -3.00 11.36 3.68
C VAL A 31 -2.73 10.07 4.46
N GLN A 32 -3.73 9.18 4.57
CA GLN A 32 -3.56 7.87 5.23
C GLN A 32 -2.55 6.99 4.49
N VAL A 33 -2.66 6.89 3.15
CA VAL A 33 -1.70 6.18 2.29
C VAL A 33 -0.28 6.75 2.48
N ALA A 34 -0.14 8.08 2.44
CA ALA A 34 1.15 8.74 2.60
C ALA A 34 1.76 8.49 3.99
N ASN A 35 0.97 8.57 5.06
CA ASN A 35 1.43 8.30 6.42
C ASN A 35 1.88 6.85 6.59
N ARG A 36 1.13 5.90 6.02
CA ARG A 36 1.47 4.47 6.06
C ARG A 36 2.75 4.17 5.27
N ALA A 37 2.89 4.74 4.07
CA ALA A 37 4.10 4.65 3.28
C ALA A 37 5.32 5.24 4.01
N LYS A 38 5.13 6.38 4.69
CA LYS A 38 6.19 7.02 5.49
C LYS A 38 6.66 6.12 6.63
N ARG A 39 5.76 5.47 7.37
CA ARG A 39 6.10 4.53 8.45
C ARG A 39 6.92 3.35 7.93
N ARG A 40 6.47 2.72 6.84
CA ARG A 40 7.19 1.59 6.22
C ARG A 40 8.59 1.95 5.75
N ARG A 41 8.79 3.16 5.24
CA ARG A 41 10.14 3.62 4.88
C ARG A 41 11.10 3.61 6.08
N TYR A 42 10.62 3.88 7.29
CA TYR A 42 11.46 3.80 8.50
C TYR A 42 11.66 2.35 8.95
N GLU A 43 10.62 1.53 8.94
CA GLU A 43 10.70 0.10 9.27
C GLU A 43 11.65 -0.66 8.33
N ASP A 44 11.60 -0.37 7.03
CA ASP A 44 12.47 -0.98 6.02
C ASP A 44 13.94 -0.49 6.14
N MET A 45 14.20 0.67 6.76
CA MET A 45 15.57 1.15 7.01
C MET A 45 16.24 0.39 8.16
N ASP A 46 15.45 -0.09 9.12
CA ASP A 46 15.92 -0.86 10.27
C ASP A 46 16.05 -2.37 9.94
N GLY A 47 15.56 -2.79 8.77
CA GLY A 47 15.61 -4.17 8.28
C GLY A 47 16.94 -4.53 7.63
N TYR A 48 17.38 -5.79 7.79
CA TYR A 48 18.57 -6.32 7.12
C TYR A 48 18.35 -6.63 5.63
N GLU A 49 17.12 -6.58 5.14
CA GLU A 49 16.76 -6.92 3.75
C GLU A 49 16.34 -5.70 2.93
N ASP A 50 16.82 -5.64 1.69
CA ASP A 50 16.38 -4.63 0.72
C ASP A 50 14.87 -4.75 0.46
N PRO A 51 14.09 -3.67 0.65
CA PRO A 51 12.66 -3.71 0.43
C PRO A 51 12.30 -4.09 -1.01
N VAL A 52 11.43 -5.09 -1.15
CA VAL A 52 10.99 -5.65 -2.43
C VAL A 52 10.11 -4.67 -3.22
N MET A 53 9.52 -3.69 -2.54
CA MET A 53 8.56 -2.75 -3.11
C MET A 53 8.73 -1.35 -2.54
N LYS A 54 8.48 -0.33 -3.36
CA LYS A 54 8.46 1.06 -2.89
C LYS A 54 7.35 1.25 -1.84
N PRO A 55 7.61 1.94 -0.72
CA PRO A 55 6.63 2.09 0.36
C PRO A 55 5.26 2.64 -0.06
N PRO A 56 5.13 3.59 -1.02
CA PRO A 56 3.82 4.04 -1.49
C PRO A 56 3.00 2.96 -2.18
N VAL A 57 3.64 2.11 -3.00
CA VAL A 57 2.97 1.01 -3.71
C VAL A 57 2.49 -0.03 -2.71
N ARG A 58 3.34 -0.36 -1.72
CA ARG A 58 3.00 -1.28 -0.63
C ARG A 58 1.84 -0.77 0.21
N ALA A 59 1.81 0.54 0.48
CA ALA A 59 0.68 1.18 1.16
C ALA A 59 -0.63 1.05 0.39
N ILE A 60 -0.62 1.29 -0.93
CA ILE A 60 -1.81 1.17 -1.77
C ILE A 60 -2.36 -0.27 -1.77
N ILE A 61 -1.49 -1.27 -1.96
CA ILE A 61 -1.91 -2.68 -2.05
C ILE A 61 -2.50 -3.13 -0.71
N GLU A 62 -1.75 -3.01 0.38
CA GLU A 62 -2.20 -3.48 1.69
C GLU A 62 -3.46 -2.74 2.16
N MET A 63 -3.60 -1.44 1.84
CA MET A 63 -4.82 -0.70 2.15
C MET A 63 -6.03 -1.14 1.34
N SER A 64 -5.85 -1.49 0.06
CA SER A 64 -6.94 -2.04 -0.75
C SER A 64 -7.31 -3.45 -0.29
N ASP A 65 -6.33 -4.29 0.10
CA ASP A 65 -6.59 -5.61 0.65
C ASP A 65 -7.39 -5.53 1.97
N GLU A 66 -7.05 -4.59 2.85
CA GLU A 66 -7.82 -4.29 4.08
C GLU A 66 -9.29 -3.90 3.80
N LEU A 67 -9.60 -3.32 2.63
CA LEU A 67 -10.97 -2.99 2.23
C LEU A 67 -11.74 -4.20 1.66
N THR A 68 -11.04 -5.09 0.95
CA THR A 68 -11.65 -6.24 0.25
C THR A 68 -11.72 -7.50 1.13
N GLN A 69 -10.88 -7.60 2.17
CA GLN A 69 -10.84 -8.71 3.12
C GLN A 69 -10.84 -8.20 4.57
N PRO A 70 -11.98 -7.70 5.08
CA PRO A 70 -12.07 -7.21 6.46
C PRO A 70 -11.96 -8.33 7.53
N GLU A 71 -11.99 -9.59 7.13
CA GLU A 71 -12.14 -10.78 8.01
C GLU A 71 -10.82 -11.28 8.64
N ILE A 72 -9.68 -10.58 8.46
CA ILE A 72 -8.39 -11.00 9.07
C ILE A 72 -8.16 -10.33 10.45
N ILE A 73 -9.06 -9.45 10.90
CA ILE A 73 -9.06 -8.90 12.27
C ILE A 73 -10.12 -9.63 13.09
N GLY A 74 -9.90 -10.91 13.37
CA GLY A 74 -10.85 -11.76 14.08
C GLY A 74 -10.26 -13.08 14.59
N ASP A 75 -9.20 -13.01 15.40
CA ASP A 75 -9.02 -13.60 16.75
C ASP A 75 -7.58 -13.34 17.25
#